data_AF-G8PU68-F1
#
_entry.id   AF-G8PU68-F1
#
_cell.length_a   1.000
_cell.length_b   1.000
_cell.length_c   1.000
_cell.angle_alpha   90.00
_cell.angle_beta   90.00
_cell.angle_gamma   90.00
#
_symmetry.space_group_name_H-M   'P 1'
#
loop_
_entity.id
_entity.type
_entity.pdbx_description
1 polymer ?
#
loop_
_entity_poly.entity_id
_entity_poly.type
_entity_poly.pdbx_seq_one_letter_code
_entity_poly.pdbx_strand_id
1 'polypeptide(L)'
;MTDKITEKCVKYDYITVAGTSEYFNLWRQTKSIAQDILEGYPLPPGTQMADPKFAREYREEQRRLMRTTYDFGNKMMFLAQGVRALREYGAVGNFRTFIYFTTGYTKLQRQEAEKAAAKYASPDRIFPISTVGELITLINDATFPGETCERKIKRIDLFCHGLPKKLEFGYKGDMKDKQRLEKKQARKLDPARFELPHKLKADIFSWACQTGNDDENNWGGLAPTLAKHTQTRVHAYARRTLYSKSFHTGGKSESEAGLVRLDDGKENIVIWHPDGALGGVTEGNTPASAPSGRRVFE
;
A
#
# COMPACT_ATOMS: atom_id res chain seq x y z
N MET A 1 -23.96 1.14 48.65
CA MET A 1 -22.71 0.80 47.96
C MET A 1 -22.89 1.21 46.51
N THR A 2 -22.31 2.32 46.10
CA THR A 2 -22.28 2.72 44.69
C THR A 2 -21.23 1.85 44.02
N ASP A 3 -21.68 0.89 43.22
CA ASP A 3 -20.81 0.12 42.33
C ASP A 3 -20.10 1.13 41.41
N LYS A 4 -18.83 1.40 41.73
CA LYS A 4 -17.94 2.09 40.81
C LYS A 4 -17.83 1.16 39.61
N ILE A 5 -18.52 1.49 38.53
CA ILE A 5 -18.29 0.91 37.23
C ILE A 5 -16.81 1.17 36.92
N THR A 6 -15.96 0.18 37.15
CA THR A 6 -14.57 0.22 36.71
C THR A 6 -14.62 0.23 35.19
N GLU A 7 -14.37 1.40 34.62
CA GLU A 7 -14.32 1.59 33.18
C GLU A 7 -13.30 0.60 32.61
N LYS A 8 -13.75 -0.29 31.73
CA LYS A 8 -12.91 -1.34 31.16
C LYS A 8 -11.74 -0.65 30.46
N CYS A 9 -10.49 -0.97 30.83
CA CYS A 9 -9.34 -0.36 30.18
C CYS A 9 -9.30 -0.76 28.71
N VAL A 10 -9.38 0.22 27.81
CA VAL A 10 -9.32 0.04 26.36
C VAL A 10 -8.17 0.89 25.80
N LYS A 11 -7.39 0.29 24.90
CA LYS A 11 -6.36 0.97 24.11
C LYS A 11 -6.64 0.79 22.63
N TYR A 12 -6.45 1.86 21.87
CA TYR A 12 -6.73 1.90 20.44
C TYR A 12 -5.48 1.67 19.61
N ASP A 13 -5.60 0.86 18.57
CA ASP A 13 -4.57 0.66 17.55
C ASP A 13 -4.89 1.46 16.30
N TYR A 14 -3.85 2.06 15.73
CA TYR A 14 -3.77 2.49 14.34
C TYR A 14 -2.89 1.49 13.59
N ILE A 15 -3.45 0.84 12.56
CA ILE A 15 -2.73 -0.17 11.79
C ILE A 15 -2.53 0.33 10.37
N THR A 16 -1.31 0.22 9.85
CA THR A 16 -1.07 0.29 8.40
C THR A 16 -0.55 -1.04 7.89
N VAL A 17 -1.08 -1.46 6.74
CA VAL A 17 -0.71 -2.71 6.08
C VAL A 17 -0.18 -2.40 4.68
N ALA A 18 1.06 -2.78 4.42
CA ALA A 18 1.70 -2.63 3.12
C ALA A 18 1.87 -3.98 2.41
N GLY A 19 1.36 -4.07 1.19
CA GLY A 19 1.61 -5.18 0.28
C GLY A 19 2.99 -5.09 -0.39
N THR A 20 3.18 -5.97 -1.36
CA THR A 20 4.35 -6.06 -2.23
C THR A 20 3.99 -5.62 -3.63
N SER A 21 4.98 -5.15 -4.38
CA SER A 21 4.84 -4.88 -5.81
C SER A 21 6.01 -5.49 -6.56
N GLU A 22 6.16 -6.81 -6.44
CA GLU A 22 7.28 -7.58 -7.03
C GLU A 22 7.45 -7.34 -8.54
N TYR A 23 6.34 -7.04 -9.22
CA TYR A 23 6.30 -6.76 -10.66
C TYR A 23 6.76 -5.34 -11.04
N PHE A 24 6.91 -4.44 -10.08
CA PHE A 24 7.28 -3.04 -10.27
C PHE A 24 8.78 -2.79 -10.03
N ASN A 25 9.63 -3.70 -10.50
CA ASN A 25 11.05 -3.40 -10.62
C ASN A 25 11.23 -2.38 -11.75
N LEU A 26 11.85 -1.23 -11.44
CA LEU A 26 12.22 -0.19 -12.41
C LEU A 26 12.86 -0.79 -13.67
N TRP A 27 13.72 -1.80 -13.52
CA TRP A 27 14.36 -2.51 -14.63
C TRP A 27 13.41 -3.34 -15.52
N ARG A 28 12.38 -3.99 -14.96
CA ARG A 28 11.36 -4.71 -15.77
C ARG A 28 10.42 -3.75 -16.48
N GLN A 29 10.06 -2.63 -15.84
CA GLN A 29 9.27 -1.57 -16.48
C GLN A 29 10.04 -0.87 -17.58
N THR A 30 11.33 -0.54 -17.42
CA THR A 30 12.11 0.05 -18.52
C THR A 30 12.21 -0.86 -19.75
N LYS A 31 12.13 -2.20 -19.59
CA LYS A 31 12.04 -3.12 -20.73
C LYS A 31 10.66 -3.12 -21.37
N SER A 32 9.57 -3.23 -20.61
CA SER A 32 8.21 -3.26 -21.19
C SER A 32 7.77 -1.90 -21.72
N ILE A 33 8.08 -0.80 -21.03
CA ILE A 33 7.79 0.57 -21.47
C ILE A 33 8.66 0.94 -22.67
N ALA A 34 9.93 0.51 -22.73
CA ALA A 34 10.69 0.68 -23.97
C ALA A 34 10.04 -0.08 -25.13
N GLN A 35 9.45 -1.26 -24.89
CA GLN A 35 8.70 -2.02 -25.89
C GLN A 35 7.38 -1.32 -26.27
N ASP A 36 6.59 -0.86 -25.31
CA ASP A 36 5.30 -0.19 -25.52
C ASP A 36 5.49 1.21 -26.18
N ILE A 37 6.58 1.92 -25.87
CA ILE A 37 6.98 3.18 -26.53
C ILE A 37 7.50 2.91 -27.95
N LEU A 38 8.24 1.81 -28.17
CA LEU A 38 8.65 1.39 -29.51
C LEU A 38 7.46 1.01 -30.40
N GLU A 39 6.37 0.53 -29.81
CA GLU A 39 5.14 0.15 -30.53
C GLU A 39 4.13 1.31 -30.71
N GLY A 40 4.26 2.42 -29.96
CA GLY A 40 3.23 3.47 -29.89
C GLY A 40 3.66 4.93 -30.15
N TYR A 41 4.95 5.25 -30.20
CA TYR A 41 5.39 6.60 -30.61
C TYR A 41 5.66 6.64 -32.12
N PRO A 42 5.10 7.61 -32.88
CA PRO A 42 5.52 7.81 -34.26
C PRO A 42 6.99 8.23 -34.24
N LEU A 43 7.83 7.34 -34.77
CA LEU A 43 9.23 7.64 -35.05
C LEU A 43 9.29 8.89 -35.95
N PRO A 44 10.26 9.81 -35.73
CA PRO A 44 10.50 10.90 -36.66
C PRO A 44 10.64 10.34 -38.09
N PRO A 45 9.97 10.91 -39.11
CA PRO A 45 10.05 10.40 -40.47
C PRO A 45 11.51 10.27 -40.92
N GLY A 46 11.95 9.06 -41.26
CA GLY A 46 13.31 8.76 -41.71
C GLY A 46 14.22 8.01 -40.73
N THR A 47 13.76 7.68 -39.51
CA THR A 47 14.54 6.85 -38.58
C THR A 47 14.36 5.35 -38.89
N GLN A 48 15.26 4.79 -39.72
CA GLN A 48 15.42 3.34 -39.80
C GLN A 48 16.13 2.86 -38.52
N MET A 49 15.56 1.87 -37.82
CA MET A 49 16.17 1.17 -36.68
C MET A 49 17.40 0.32 -37.04
N ALA A 50 18.15 0.70 -38.09
CA ALA A 50 19.27 -0.07 -38.62
C ALA A 50 20.59 0.21 -37.90
N ASP A 51 20.69 1.27 -37.08
CA ASP A 51 21.91 1.57 -36.31
C ASP A 51 21.78 1.12 -34.84
N PRO A 52 22.47 0.02 -34.44
CA PRO A 52 22.50 -0.47 -33.06
C PRO A 52 23.02 0.57 -32.05
N LYS A 53 23.87 1.52 -32.49
CA LYS A 53 24.44 2.57 -31.64
C LYS A 53 23.38 3.60 -31.27
N PHE A 54 22.62 4.12 -32.25
CA PHE A 54 21.50 5.03 -32.00
C PHE A 54 20.43 4.38 -31.11
N ALA A 55 20.08 3.12 -31.37
CA ALA A 55 19.12 2.41 -30.52
C ALA A 55 19.63 2.26 -29.07
N ARG A 56 20.95 2.09 -28.86
CA ARG A 56 21.55 2.05 -27.52
C ARG A 56 21.51 3.42 -26.85
N GLU A 57 21.92 4.47 -27.54
CA GLU A 57 21.94 5.85 -27.02
C GLU A 57 20.52 6.35 -26.71
N TYR A 58 19.55 6.09 -27.58
CA TYR A 58 18.14 6.41 -27.33
C TYR A 58 17.56 5.63 -26.13
N ARG A 59 17.90 4.34 -25.98
CA ARG A 59 17.52 3.57 -24.79
C ARG A 59 18.15 4.13 -23.52
N GLU A 60 19.40 4.61 -23.59
CA GLU A 60 20.08 5.27 -22.46
C GLU A 60 19.47 6.63 -22.12
N GLU A 61 19.10 7.42 -23.13
CA GLU A 61 18.40 8.71 -22.99
C GLU A 61 17.00 8.50 -22.38
N GLN A 62 16.22 7.54 -22.88
CA GLN A 62 14.90 7.21 -22.32
C GLN A 62 15.02 6.63 -20.91
N ARG A 63 16.07 5.83 -20.61
CA ARG A 63 16.38 5.40 -19.24
C ARG A 63 16.76 6.58 -18.34
N ARG A 64 17.49 7.57 -18.85
CA ARG A 64 17.85 8.81 -18.14
C ARG A 64 16.61 9.65 -17.86
N LEU A 65 15.74 9.80 -18.85
CA LEU A 65 14.47 10.53 -18.74
C LEU A 65 13.51 9.84 -17.76
N MET A 66 13.34 8.51 -17.83
CA MET A 66 12.58 7.74 -16.85
C MET A 66 13.20 7.76 -15.44
N ARG A 67 14.52 7.87 -15.33
CA ARG A 67 15.20 8.16 -14.05
C ARG A 67 14.87 9.55 -13.54
N THR A 68 14.53 10.51 -14.39
CA THR A 68 14.20 11.90 -13.98
C THR A 68 12.70 12.19 -13.86
N THR A 69 11.83 11.37 -14.48
CA THR A 69 10.37 11.48 -14.40
C THR A 69 9.83 10.41 -13.46
N TYR A 70 9.81 10.69 -12.16
CA TYR A 70 9.40 9.75 -11.08
C TYR A 70 7.89 9.42 -11.03
N ASP A 71 7.20 9.51 -12.17
CA ASP A 71 5.76 9.28 -12.29
C ASP A 71 5.37 7.80 -12.53
N PHE A 72 6.31 6.87 -12.40
CA PHE A 72 6.04 5.42 -12.55
C PHE A 72 6.31 4.66 -11.26
N GLY A 73 5.38 3.76 -10.92
CA GLY A 73 5.29 3.08 -9.63
C GLY A 73 6.59 2.39 -9.23
N ASN A 74 7.24 2.92 -8.20
CA ASN A 74 8.41 2.34 -7.57
C ASN A 74 7.99 1.13 -6.73
N LYS A 75 8.77 0.04 -6.77
CA LYS A 75 8.58 -1.16 -5.94
C LYS A 75 8.33 -0.88 -4.44
N MET A 76 8.93 0.19 -3.93
CA MET A 76 8.81 0.59 -2.53
C MET A 76 7.55 1.39 -2.21
N MET A 77 6.66 1.65 -3.18
CA MET A 77 5.52 2.56 -3.01
C MET A 77 4.57 2.15 -1.87
N PHE A 78 4.26 0.86 -1.70
CA PHE A 78 3.37 0.43 -0.61
C PHE A 78 4.03 0.58 0.76
N LEU A 79 5.30 0.18 0.90
CA LEU A 79 6.07 0.39 2.14
C LEU A 79 6.18 1.89 2.47
N ALA A 80 6.48 2.72 1.46
CA ALA A 80 6.60 4.16 1.63
C ALA A 80 5.27 4.79 2.07
N GLN A 81 4.15 4.38 1.47
CA GLN A 81 2.82 4.84 1.89
C GLN A 81 2.47 4.38 3.31
N GLY A 82 2.85 3.15 3.70
CA GLY A 82 2.65 2.68 5.07
C GLY A 82 3.42 3.53 6.09
N VAL A 83 4.69 3.82 5.83
CA VAL A 83 5.49 4.72 6.68
C VAL A 83 4.89 6.12 6.74
N ARG A 84 4.48 6.68 5.59
CA ARG A 84 3.81 7.99 5.52
C ARG A 84 2.52 8.01 6.36
N ALA A 85 1.75 6.92 6.32
CA ALA A 85 0.49 6.82 7.02
C ALA A 85 0.68 6.75 8.55
N LEU A 86 1.72 6.04 9.05
CA LEU A 86 2.13 6.11 10.46
C LEU A 86 2.43 7.56 10.88
N ARG A 87 3.21 8.29 10.06
CA ARG A 87 3.60 9.67 10.33
C ARG A 87 2.39 10.61 10.39
N GLU A 88 1.45 10.50 9.45
CA GLU A 88 0.36 11.46 9.29
C GLU A 88 -0.90 11.12 10.07
N TYR A 89 -1.21 9.84 10.22
CA TYR A 89 -2.48 9.36 10.76
C TYR A 89 -2.34 8.55 12.03
N GLY A 90 -1.11 8.19 12.43
CA GLY A 90 -0.85 7.35 13.60
C GLY A 90 -1.28 7.95 14.94
N ALA A 91 -1.52 9.26 15.02
CA ALA A 91 -1.99 9.92 16.23
C ALA A 91 -3.41 9.52 16.67
N VAL A 92 -4.19 8.84 15.81
CA VAL A 92 -5.55 8.42 16.17
C VAL A 92 -5.57 7.29 17.20
N GLY A 93 -4.53 6.46 17.25
CA GLY A 93 -4.39 5.33 18.18
C GLY A 93 -3.44 5.61 19.34
N ASN A 94 -3.60 4.86 20.43
CA ASN A 94 -2.60 4.79 21.49
C ASN A 94 -1.34 4.05 21.02
N PHE A 95 -1.55 3.04 20.17
CA PHE A 95 -0.49 2.28 19.51
C PHE A 95 -0.54 2.47 18.01
N ARG A 96 0.62 2.31 17.38
CA ARG A 96 0.82 2.43 15.93
C ARG A 96 1.53 1.20 15.43
N THR A 97 0.85 0.45 14.59
CA THR A 97 1.28 -0.85 14.10
C THR A 97 1.57 -0.80 12.61
N PHE A 98 2.76 -1.25 12.22
CA PHE A 98 3.16 -1.42 10.84
C PHE A 98 3.22 -2.90 10.49
N ILE A 99 2.38 -3.35 9.58
CA ILE A 99 2.38 -4.72 9.07
C ILE A 99 2.76 -4.66 7.60
N TYR A 100 3.68 -5.51 7.15
CA TYR A 100 4.02 -5.54 5.74
C TYR A 100 4.33 -6.95 5.23
N PHE A 101 3.96 -7.20 3.98
CA PHE A 101 4.28 -8.45 3.31
C PHE A 101 5.72 -8.42 2.80
N THR A 102 6.49 -9.47 3.10
CA THR A 102 7.94 -9.49 2.86
C THR A 102 8.35 -9.93 1.46
N THR A 103 7.50 -10.67 0.76
CA THR A 103 7.86 -11.33 -0.50
C THR A 103 8.30 -10.32 -1.56
N GLY A 104 9.37 -10.67 -2.26
CA GLY A 104 9.95 -9.85 -3.32
C GLY A 104 10.76 -8.64 -2.87
N TYR A 105 10.69 -8.23 -1.60
CA TYR A 105 11.59 -7.22 -1.06
C TYR A 105 12.94 -7.82 -0.65
N THR A 106 14.02 -7.12 -0.99
CA THR A 106 15.37 -7.51 -0.61
C THR A 106 15.60 -7.25 0.89
N LYS A 107 16.62 -7.86 1.49
CA LYS A 107 16.93 -7.63 2.91
C LYS A 107 17.17 -6.15 3.20
N LEU A 108 17.94 -5.47 2.35
CA LEU A 108 18.21 -4.04 2.47
C LEU A 108 16.93 -3.19 2.40
N GLN A 109 16.06 -3.47 1.43
CA GLN A 109 14.78 -2.76 1.27
C GLN A 109 13.91 -2.89 2.52
N ARG A 110 13.82 -4.09 3.10
CA ARG A 110 13.06 -4.33 4.33
C ARG A 110 13.67 -3.60 5.52
N GLN A 111 14.99 -3.68 5.69
CA GLN A 111 15.69 -3.00 6.80
C GLN A 111 15.50 -1.47 6.76
N GLU A 112 15.60 -0.86 5.58
CA GLU A 112 15.38 0.58 5.44
C GLU A 112 13.91 1.00 5.65
N ALA A 113 12.96 0.15 5.25
CA ALA A 113 11.55 0.37 5.54
C ALA A 113 11.22 0.24 7.03
N GLU A 114 11.75 -0.78 7.71
CA GLU A 114 11.60 -0.98 9.15
C GLU A 114 12.24 0.15 9.95
N LYS A 115 13.45 0.59 9.57
CA LYS A 115 14.13 1.74 10.18
C LYS A 115 13.31 3.03 10.04
N ALA A 116 12.71 3.27 8.88
CA ALA A 116 11.84 4.42 8.66
C ALA A 116 10.54 4.32 9.48
N ALA A 117 9.91 3.15 9.52
CA ALA A 117 8.69 2.90 10.29
C ALA A 117 8.92 3.05 11.80
N ALA A 118 10.09 2.62 12.32
CA ALA A 118 10.43 2.67 13.74
C ALA A 118 10.45 4.09 14.34
N LYS A 119 10.59 5.13 13.50
CA LYS A 119 10.44 6.53 13.92
C LYS A 119 9.02 6.87 14.39
N TYR A 120 8.02 6.14 13.89
CA TYR A 120 6.61 6.50 14.02
C TYR A 120 5.77 5.40 14.67
N ALA A 121 6.12 4.12 14.45
CA ALA A 121 5.46 2.97 15.05
C ALA A 121 5.73 2.89 16.56
N SER A 122 4.85 2.20 17.28
CA SER A 122 5.10 1.86 18.68
C SER A 122 6.20 0.79 18.78
N PRO A 123 6.94 0.71 19.91
CA PRO A 123 7.92 -0.36 20.14
C PRO A 123 7.32 -1.74 19.89
N ASP A 124 8.08 -2.61 19.23
CA ASP A 124 7.68 -3.99 18.90
C ASP A 124 6.39 -4.14 18.08
N ARG A 125 5.97 -3.07 17.38
CA ARG A 125 4.76 -3.06 16.52
C ARG A 125 5.09 -2.97 15.03
N ILE A 126 6.20 -3.56 14.61
CA ILE A 126 6.56 -3.73 13.20
C ILE A 126 6.58 -5.23 12.88
N PHE A 127 5.70 -5.66 11.98
CA PHE A 127 5.44 -7.07 11.68
C PHE A 127 5.70 -7.39 10.21
N PRO A 128 6.87 -7.95 9.89
CA PRO A 128 7.07 -8.64 8.62
C PRO A 128 6.23 -9.93 8.58
N ILE A 129 5.37 -10.08 7.58
CA ILE A 129 4.52 -11.26 7.39
C ILE A 129 4.66 -11.84 5.98
N SER A 130 4.14 -13.05 5.76
CA SER A 130 4.15 -13.71 4.45
C SER A 130 2.75 -14.03 3.92
N THR A 131 1.72 -14.02 4.76
CA THR A 131 0.39 -14.50 4.42
C THR A 131 -0.74 -13.65 5.01
N VAL A 132 -1.91 -13.66 4.37
CA VAL A 132 -3.12 -13.04 4.91
C VAL A 132 -3.60 -13.75 6.19
N GLY A 133 -3.23 -15.02 6.40
CA GLY A 133 -3.47 -15.71 7.66
C GLY A 133 -2.80 -15.01 8.84
N GLU A 134 -1.51 -14.71 8.72
CA GLU A 134 -0.75 -13.96 9.73
C GLU A 134 -1.31 -12.55 9.94
N LEU A 135 -1.70 -11.87 8.86
CA LEU A 135 -2.36 -10.56 8.95
C LEU A 135 -3.62 -10.62 9.82
N ILE A 136 -4.49 -11.62 9.57
CA ILE A 136 -5.74 -11.78 10.33
C ILE A 136 -5.45 -12.11 11.79
N THR A 137 -4.47 -12.97 12.07
CA THR A 137 -4.04 -13.26 13.44
C THR A 137 -3.63 -11.99 14.17
N LEU A 138 -2.74 -11.17 13.60
CA LEU A 138 -2.29 -9.92 14.20
C LEU A 138 -3.41 -8.89 14.39
N ILE A 139 -4.37 -8.84 13.46
CA ILE A 139 -5.54 -7.96 13.59
C ILE A 139 -6.43 -8.45 14.74
N ASN A 140 -6.63 -9.76 14.87
CA ASN A 140 -7.51 -10.35 15.87
C ASN A 140 -6.93 -10.39 17.29
N ASP A 141 -5.63 -10.11 17.49
CA ASP A 141 -5.04 -10.05 18.83
C ASP A 141 -5.82 -9.10 19.76
N ALA A 142 -6.26 -9.63 20.89
CA ALA A 142 -7.17 -8.95 21.81
C ALA A 142 -6.47 -7.98 22.77
N THR A 143 -5.14 -8.03 22.85
CA THR A 143 -4.30 -7.22 23.74
C THR A 143 -3.02 -6.81 23.02
N PHE A 144 -2.34 -5.80 23.53
CA PHE A 144 -0.96 -5.52 23.12
C PHE A 144 0.01 -6.37 23.97
N PRO A 145 1.17 -6.77 23.44
CA PRO A 145 2.18 -7.46 24.24
C PRO A 145 2.53 -6.66 25.51
N GLY A 146 2.46 -7.30 26.68
CA GLY A 146 2.75 -6.67 27.97
C GLY A 146 1.65 -5.77 28.52
N GLU A 147 0.52 -5.60 27.81
CA GLU A 147 -0.61 -4.77 28.26
C GLU A 147 -1.78 -5.64 28.74
N THR A 148 -2.46 -5.17 29.78
CA THR A 148 -3.68 -5.81 30.32
C THR A 148 -4.97 -5.21 29.75
N CYS A 149 -4.88 -4.03 29.14
CA CYS A 149 -6.00 -3.34 28.54
C CYS A 149 -6.46 -4.03 27.24
N GLU A 150 -7.76 -4.02 26.99
CA GLU A 150 -8.32 -4.54 25.74
C GLU A 150 -7.83 -3.70 24.56
N ARG A 151 -7.32 -4.37 23.53
CA ARG A 151 -6.98 -3.77 22.25
C ARG A 151 -8.24 -3.68 21.38
N LYS A 152 -8.54 -2.46 20.95
CA LYS A 152 -9.52 -2.16 19.90
C LYS A 152 -8.83 -1.49 18.73
N ILE A 153 -9.32 -1.70 17.52
CA ILE A 153 -8.80 -1.12 16.30
C ILE A 153 -9.64 0.08 15.96
N LYS A 154 -9.01 1.25 15.91
CA LYS A 154 -9.70 2.48 15.54
C LYS A 154 -9.59 2.77 14.05
N ARG A 155 -8.45 2.44 13.44
CA ARG A 155 -8.24 2.64 12.00
C ARG A 155 -7.27 1.63 11.40
N ILE A 156 -7.59 1.16 10.19
CA ILE A 156 -6.66 0.41 9.33
C ILE A 156 -6.49 1.14 7.99
N ASP A 157 -5.26 1.35 7.55
CA ASP A 157 -4.94 1.80 6.19
C ASP A 157 -4.28 0.65 5.39
N LEU A 158 -4.90 0.25 4.28
CA LEU A 158 -4.46 -0.86 3.42
C LEU A 158 -3.84 -0.33 2.12
N PHE A 159 -2.54 -0.56 1.91
CA PHE A 159 -1.78 -0.17 0.73
C PHE A 159 -1.34 -1.40 -0.06
N CYS A 160 -2.05 -1.71 -1.14
CA CYS A 160 -1.75 -2.85 -1.99
C CYS A 160 -2.38 -2.69 -3.37
N HIS A 161 -2.16 -3.68 -4.24
CA HIS A 161 -2.97 -3.81 -5.43
C HIS A 161 -4.39 -4.23 -5.07
N GLY A 162 -5.36 -3.73 -5.83
CA GLY A 162 -6.74 -4.17 -5.70
C GLY A 162 -7.30 -4.56 -7.06
N LEU A 163 -8.13 -5.58 -7.01
CA LEU A 163 -8.91 -6.09 -8.13
C LEU A 163 -10.35 -6.17 -7.67
N PRO A 164 -11.32 -6.25 -8.60
CA PRO A 164 -12.69 -6.54 -8.25
C PRO A 164 -12.80 -7.65 -7.19
N LYS A 165 -13.54 -7.38 -6.11
CA LYS A 165 -13.83 -8.31 -4.99
C LYS A 165 -12.63 -8.77 -4.14
N LYS A 166 -11.40 -8.27 -4.35
CA LYS A 166 -10.21 -8.74 -3.60
C LYS A 166 -9.08 -7.71 -3.46
N LEU A 167 -8.34 -7.82 -2.36
CA LEU A 167 -7.05 -7.15 -2.18
C LEU A 167 -5.91 -8.15 -2.44
N GLU A 168 -4.93 -7.73 -3.22
CA GLU A 168 -3.79 -8.55 -3.64
C GLU A 168 -2.51 -7.95 -3.05
N PHE A 169 -2.12 -8.39 -1.84
CA PHE A 169 -0.87 -7.96 -1.20
C PHE A 169 0.36 -8.59 -1.87
N GLY A 170 0.18 -9.64 -2.67
CA GLY A 170 1.23 -10.34 -3.41
C GLY A 170 0.98 -10.40 -4.91
N TYR A 171 0.43 -9.33 -5.50
CA TYR A 171 -0.12 -9.40 -6.85
C TYR A 171 0.85 -9.99 -7.87
N LYS A 172 0.40 -11.05 -8.56
CA LYS A 172 1.14 -11.88 -9.51
C LYS A 172 2.40 -12.58 -8.96
N GLY A 173 2.82 -12.33 -7.73
CA GLY A 173 4.00 -12.94 -7.11
C GLY A 173 3.86 -14.42 -6.84
N ASP A 174 4.97 -15.07 -6.45
CA ASP A 174 5.03 -16.52 -6.18
C ASP A 174 4.09 -16.94 -5.04
N MET A 175 3.80 -16.01 -4.11
CA MET A 175 2.95 -16.21 -2.95
C MET A 175 1.55 -15.62 -3.10
N LYS A 176 1.14 -15.19 -4.30
CA LYS A 176 -0.11 -14.43 -4.55
C LYS A 176 -1.34 -15.02 -3.87
N ASP A 177 -1.53 -16.34 -3.93
CA ASP A 177 -2.75 -16.98 -3.41
C ASP A 177 -2.79 -17.01 -1.88
N LYS A 178 -1.63 -16.98 -1.22
CA LYS A 178 -1.51 -16.84 0.24
C LYS A 178 -1.57 -15.38 0.70
N GLN A 179 -1.41 -14.45 -0.24
CA GLN A 179 -1.33 -13.00 0.00
C GLN A 179 -2.57 -12.25 -0.53
N ARG A 180 -3.68 -12.97 -0.71
CA ARG A 180 -4.94 -12.42 -1.19
C ARG A 180 -5.99 -12.39 -0.08
N LEU A 181 -6.61 -11.24 0.11
CA LEU A 181 -7.77 -11.06 0.97
C LEU A 181 -9.03 -11.00 0.12
N GLU A 182 -9.85 -12.05 0.20
CA GLU A 182 -11.17 -12.12 -0.41
C GLU A 182 -12.26 -12.16 0.68
N LYS A 183 -13.52 -12.26 0.26
CA LYS A 183 -14.67 -12.32 1.19
C LYS A 183 -14.54 -13.41 2.26
N LYS A 184 -13.98 -14.58 1.91
CA LYS A 184 -13.79 -15.71 2.85
C LYS A 184 -12.80 -15.36 3.97
N GLN A 185 -11.69 -14.69 3.64
CA GLN A 185 -10.69 -14.28 4.60
C GLN A 185 -11.16 -13.07 5.42
N ALA A 186 -11.84 -12.10 4.78
CA ALA A 186 -12.42 -10.94 5.47
C ALA A 186 -13.38 -11.34 6.60
N ARG A 187 -14.16 -12.41 6.41
CA ARG A 187 -15.07 -12.98 7.43
C ARG A 187 -14.38 -13.62 8.63
N LYS A 188 -13.04 -13.75 8.61
CA LYS A 188 -12.26 -14.26 9.75
C LYS A 188 -11.75 -13.15 10.66
N LEU A 189 -11.93 -11.88 10.28
CA LEU A 189 -11.66 -10.77 11.17
C LEU A 189 -12.63 -10.84 12.36
N ASP A 190 -12.13 -10.66 13.57
CA ASP A 190 -12.97 -10.63 14.78
C ASP A 190 -13.67 -9.25 14.86
N PRO A 191 -15.00 -9.18 14.69
CA PRO A 191 -15.73 -7.91 14.76
C PRO A 191 -15.56 -7.21 16.10
N ALA A 192 -15.37 -7.96 17.19
CA ALA A 192 -15.18 -7.40 18.52
C ALA A 192 -13.92 -6.53 18.59
N ARG A 193 -12.91 -6.72 17.73
CA ARG A 193 -11.76 -5.81 17.69
C ARG A 193 -12.12 -4.42 17.19
N PHE A 194 -13.19 -4.27 16.43
CA PHE A 194 -13.61 -3.00 15.80
C PHE A 194 -14.75 -2.29 16.55
N GLU A 195 -15.34 -2.94 17.54
CA GLU A 195 -16.37 -2.36 18.40
C GLU A 195 -15.79 -1.28 19.31
N LEU A 196 -16.05 -0.01 18.96
CA LEU A 196 -15.63 1.15 19.75
C LEU A 196 -16.79 1.61 20.67
N PRO A 197 -16.49 2.16 21.85
CA PRO A 197 -17.51 2.66 22.76
C PRO A 197 -18.22 3.93 22.23
N HIS A 198 -19.34 4.30 22.86
CA HIS A 198 -20.07 5.55 22.62
C HIS A 198 -20.48 5.82 21.16
N LYS A 199 -20.89 4.78 20.43
CA LYS A 199 -21.33 4.88 19.02
C LYS A 199 -20.23 5.34 18.05
N LEU A 200 -18.96 5.34 18.46
CA LEU A 200 -17.85 5.53 17.54
C LEU A 200 -17.77 4.33 16.59
N LYS A 201 -17.39 4.57 15.34
CA LYS A 201 -17.09 3.51 14.37
C LYS A 201 -15.60 3.51 14.07
N ALA A 202 -15.01 2.32 13.99
CA ALA A 202 -13.68 2.18 13.43
C ALA A 202 -13.70 2.40 11.91
N ASP A 203 -12.56 2.75 11.35
CA ASP A 203 -12.40 3.02 9.93
C ASP A 203 -11.42 2.04 9.25
N ILE A 204 -11.76 1.59 8.05
CA ILE A 204 -10.83 0.88 7.16
C ILE A 204 -10.72 1.70 5.88
N PHE A 205 -9.53 2.24 5.60
CA PHE A 205 -9.24 2.89 4.33
C PHE A 205 -8.53 1.90 3.40
N SER A 206 -9.20 1.54 2.31
CA SER A 206 -8.54 0.85 1.20
C SER A 206 -8.02 1.87 0.20
N TRP A 207 -6.69 1.95 0.10
CA TRP A 207 -5.99 2.70 -0.93
C TRP A 207 -5.70 1.84 -2.16
N ALA A 208 -6.24 0.62 -2.20
CA ALA A 208 -6.13 -0.27 -3.34
C ALA A 208 -7.18 0.06 -4.40
N CYS A 209 -6.81 -0.14 -5.66
CA CYS A 209 -7.71 -0.05 -6.80
C CYS A 209 -8.97 -0.90 -6.58
N GLN A 210 -10.14 -0.48 -7.06
CA GLN A 210 -11.25 -1.41 -7.32
C GLN A 210 -11.72 -2.22 -6.09
N THR A 211 -11.51 -1.72 -4.88
CA THR A 211 -11.97 -2.42 -3.67
C THR A 211 -13.48 -2.31 -3.52
N GLY A 212 -14.04 -1.19 -4.00
CA GLY A 212 -15.46 -0.92 -3.91
C GLY A 212 -16.30 -1.55 -5.03
N ASN A 213 -15.71 -1.85 -6.18
CA ASN A 213 -16.46 -2.41 -7.32
C ASN A 213 -16.40 -3.95 -7.40
N ASP A 214 -17.44 -4.51 -8.02
CA ASP A 214 -17.49 -5.90 -8.46
C ASP A 214 -16.93 -6.07 -9.88
N ASP A 215 -17.09 -7.27 -10.45
CA ASP A 215 -16.56 -7.63 -11.77
C ASP A 215 -17.24 -6.86 -12.91
N GLU A 216 -18.42 -6.28 -12.66
CA GLU A 216 -19.20 -5.50 -13.63
C GLU A 216 -18.94 -3.99 -13.48
N ASN A 217 -18.01 -3.59 -12.61
CA ASN A 217 -17.73 -2.20 -12.23
C ASN A 217 -18.86 -1.51 -11.47
N ASN A 218 -19.81 -2.26 -10.91
CA ASN A 218 -20.84 -1.75 -10.02
C ASN A 218 -20.35 -1.73 -8.57
N TRP A 219 -20.96 -0.93 -7.71
CA TRP A 219 -20.67 -0.97 -6.27
C TRP A 219 -21.12 -2.31 -5.68
N GLY A 220 -20.17 -3.12 -5.20
CA GLY A 220 -20.48 -4.49 -4.75
C GLY A 220 -19.27 -5.35 -4.39
N GLY A 221 -18.08 -4.73 -4.33
CA GLY A 221 -16.79 -5.41 -4.17
C GLY A 221 -16.53 -6.00 -2.79
N LEU A 222 -15.27 -5.91 -2.35
CA LEU A 222 -14.87 -6.38 -1.02
C LEU A 222 -15.31 -5.40 0.07
N ALA A 223 -15.33 -4.09 -0.22
CA ALA A 223 -15.60 -3.06 0.77
C ALA A 223 -16.95 -3.23 1.52
N PRO A 224 -18.10 -3.50 0.88
CA PRO A 224 -19.35 -3.80 1.59
C PRO A 224 -19.26 -5.03 2.50
N THR A 225 -18.48 -6.04 2.10
CA THR A 225 -18.31 -7.26 2.92
C THR A 225 -17.52 -6.96 4.18
N LEU A 226 -16.43 -6.18 4.06
CA LEU A 226 -15.65 -5.71 5.19
C LEU A 226 -16.51 -4.86 6.13
N ALA A 227 -17.24 -3.88 5.60
CA ALA A 227 -18.08 -2.97 6.38
C ALA A 227 -19.12 -3.75 7.19
N LYS A 228 -19.90 -4.60 6.52
CA LYS A 228 -20.94 -5.42 7.16
C LYS A 228 -20.38 -6.37 8.22
N HIS A 229 -19.28 -7.05 7.91
CA HIS A 229 -18.72 -8.07 8.82
C HIS A 229 -18.07 -7.45 10.05
N THR A 230 -17.30 -6.38 9.87
CA THR A 230 -16.55 -5.73 10.97
C THR A 230 -17.33 -4.60 11.64
N GLN A 231 -18.51 -4.25 11.12
CA GLN A 231 -19.32 -3.10 11.58
C GLN A 231 -18.55 -1.76 11.55
N THR A 232 -17.66 -1.62 10.56
CA THR A 232 -16.81 -0.42 10.37
C THR A 232 -17.26 0.42 9.20
N ARG A 233 -16.73 1.64 9.13
CA ARG A 233 -16.77 2.45 7.92
C ARG A 233 -15.62 2.02 7.01
N VAL A 234 -15.94 1.52 5.82
CA VAL A 234 -14.92 1.18 4.83
C VAL A 234 -14.89 2.27 3.76
N HIS A 235 -13.74 2.90 3.59
CA HIS A 235 -13.48 3.92 2.59
C HIS A 235 -12.75 3.28 1.41
N ALA A 236 -13.37 3.26 0.24
CA ALA A 236 -12.80 2.59 -0.93
C ALA A 236 -13.10 3.32 -2.24
N TYR A 237 -12.18 3.18 -3.19
CA TYR A 237 -12.37 3.60 -4.57
C TYR A 237 -12.94 2.45 -5.40
N ALA A 238 -13.82 2.78 -6.35
CA ALA A 238 -14.19 1.86 -7.43
C ALA A 238 -13.19 1.91 -8.59
N ARG A 239 -12.52 3.05 -8.78
CA ARG A 239 -11.45 3.20 -9.78
C ARG A 239 -10.10 2.71 -9.26
N ARG A 240 -9.14 2.64 -10.16
CA ARG A 240 -7.73 2.43 -9.87
C ARG A 240 -7.20 3.61 -9.06
N THR A 241 -6.31 3.31 -8.13
CA THR A 241 -5.55 4.30 -7.39
C THR A 241 -4.16 4.45 -8.01
N LEU A 242 -3.63 5.67 -7.95
CA LEU A 242 -2.35 6.04 -8.53
C LEU A 242 -1.33 6.23 -7.40
N TYR A 243 -0.29 5.41 -7.44
CA TYR A 243 0.86 5.49 -6.54
C TYR A 243 2.05 6.20 -7.17
N SER A 244 1.95 6.62 -8.44
CA SER A 244 3.00 7.36 -9.15
C SER A 244 3.48 8.59 -8.39
N LYS A 245 2.57 9.29 -7.71
CA LYS A 245 2.87 10.49 -6.94
C LYS A 245 3.53 10.23 -5.58
N SER A 246 3.75 8.97 -5.19
CA SER A 246 4.32 8.63 -3.88
C SER A 246 5.70 9.25 -3.65
N PHE A 247 6.49 9.41 -4.72
CA PHE A 247 7.85 9.98 -4.66
C PHE A 247 7.98 11.28 -5.47
N HIS A 248 6.86 11.93 -5.81
CA HIS A 248 6.91 13.18 -6.57
C HIS A 248 7.62 14.26 -5.74
N THR A 249 8.74 14.76 -6.26
CA THR A 249 9.62 15.73 -5.60
C THR A 249 9.18 17.20 -5.76
N GLY A 250 8.10 17.46 -6.51
CA GLY A 250 7.63 18.82 -6.81
C GLY A 250 8.65 19.66 -7.58
N GLY A 251 9.46 19.04 -8.43
CA GLY A 251 10.51 19.69 -9.21
C GLY A 251 11.88 19.78 -8.54
N LYS A 252 12.01 19.35 -7.27
CA LYS A 252 13.31 19.22 -6.60
C LYS A 252 14.11 18.03 -7.16
N SER A 253 15.43 18.11 -7.08
CA SER A 253 16.30 16.93 -7.31
C SER A 253 16.07 15.84 -6.26
N GLU A 254 16.50 14.60 -6.53
CA GLU A 254 16.42 13.49 -5.56
C GLU A 254 17.04 13.87 -4.23
N SER A 255 18.25 14.44 -4.26
CA SER A 255 19.00 14.80 -3.06
C SER A 255 18.31 15.90 -2.25
N GLU A 256 17.79 16.94 -2.90
CA GLU A 256 17.04 18.01 -2.23
C GLU A 256 15.70 17.51 -1.66
N ALA A 257 15.13 16.48 -2.27
CA ALA A 257 13.92 15.81 -1.78
C ALA A 257 14.22 14.72 -0.74
N GLY A 258 15.47 14.53 -0.33
CA GLY A 258 15.87 13.52 0.66
C GLY A 258 15.76 12.08 0.17
N LEU A 259 15.64 11.88 -1.14
CA LEU A 259 15.54 10.56 -1.75
C LEU A 259 16.92 9.90 -1.79
N VAL A 260 16.95 8.62 -1.42
CA VAL A 260 18.14 7.77 -1.47
C VAL A 260 17.91 6.60 -2.41
N ARG A 261 19.00 6.08 -2.97
CA ARG A 261 18.99 4.89 -3.81
C ARG A 261 19.38 3.68 -2.96
N LEU A 262 18.51 2.68 -2.93
CA LEU A 262 18.82 1.39 -2.32
C LEU A 262 19.27 0.46 -3.44
N ASP A 263 20.55 0.13 -3.44
CA ASP A 263 21.17 -0.79 -4.40
C ASP A 263 21.76 -1.97 -3.63
N ASP A 264 21.27 -3.17 -3.95
CA ASP A 264 21.76 -4.42 -3.35
C ASP A 264 22.67 -5.22 -4.31
N GLY A 265 23.10 -4.61 -5.41
CA GLY A 265 23.99 -5.19 -6.41
C GLY A 265 23.34 -6.23 -7.34
N LYS A 266 22.02 -6.44 -7.25
CA LYS A 266 21.27 -7.45 -8.05
C LYS A 266 20.30 -6.84 -9.06
N GLU A 267 20.63 -5.69 -9.63
CA GLU A 267 19.76 -4.92 -10.54
C GLU A 267 18.42 -4.48 -9.91
N ASN A 268 18.31 -4.49 -8.57
CA ASN A 268 17.11 -4.07 -7.83
C ASN A 268 17.25 -2.67 -7.22
N ILE A 269 17.76 -1.73 -8.01
CA ILE A 269 17.85 -0.33 -7.58
C ILE A 269 16.45 0.24 -7.42
N VAL A 270 16.14 0.72 -6.22
CA VAL A 270 14.87 1.40 -5.90
C VAL A 270 15.14 2.75 -5.26
N ILE A 271 14.22 3.69 -5.45
CA ILE A 271 14.23 4.96 -4.75
C ILE A 271 13.55 4.81 -3.38
N TRP A 272 14.05 5.49 -2.36
CA TRP A 272 13.49 5.44 -1.01
C TRP A 272 13.58 6.80 -0.34
N HIS A 273 12.70 7.06 0.61
CA HIS A 273 12.77 8.23 1.47
C HIS A 273 12.69 7.78 2.94
N PRO A 274 13.59 8.25 3.84
CA PRO A 274 13.62 7.82 5.24
C PRO A 274 12.36 8.12 6.06
N ASP A 275 11.44 8.94 5.55
CA ASP A 275 10.16 9.26 6.19
C ASP A 275 8.93 8.76 5.39
N GLY A 276 9.14 7.79 4.51
CA GLY A 276 8.09 7.23 3.66
C GLY A 276 7.73 8.15 2.50
N ALA A 277 6.57 7.91 1.89
CA ALA A 277 6.14 8.62 0.69
C ALA A 277 6.04 10.14 0.91
N LEU A 278 6.44 10.90 -0.12
CA LEU A 278 6.35 12.36 -0.18
C LEU A 278 4.92 12.81 -0.50
N GLY A 279 4.24 12.08 -1.40
CA GLY A 279 2.85 12.33 -1.80
C GLY A 279 1.91 11.22 -1.34
N GLY A 280 0.62 11.54 -1.19
CA GLY A 280 -0.43 10.57 -0.92
C GLY A 280 -0.91 9.84 -2.17
N VAL A 281 -1.65 8.74 -1.96
CA VAL A 281 -2.32 8.00 -3.03
C VAL A 281 -3.51 8.83 -3.55
N THR A 282 -3.66 8.92 -4.88
CA THR A 282 -4.80 9.60 -5.50
C THR A 282 -5.66 8.61 -6.28
N GLU A 283 -6.91 8.98 -6.55
CA GLU A 283 -7.72 8.27 -7.52
C GLU A 283 -7.16 8.45 -8.94
N GLY A 284 -7.30 7.43 -9.77
CA GLY A 284 -7.06 7.48 -11.21
C GLY A 284 -8.35 7.39 -12.02
N ASN A 285 -8.23 7.45 -13.35
CA ASN A 285 -9.40 7.58 -14.23
C ASN A 285 -9.87 6.25 -14.86
N THR A 286 -9.35 5.11 -14.40
CA THR A 286 -9.67 3.79 -14.98
C THR A 286 -10.16 2.80 -13.93
N PRO A 287 -11.03 1.84 -14.28
CA PRO A 287 -11.81 1.83 -15.51
C PRO A 287 -12.77 3.03 -15.53
N ALA A 288 -12.93 3.68 -16.69
CA ALA A 288 -13.72 4.91 -16.81
C ALA A 288 -15.20 4.68 -16.48
N SER A 289 -15.68 3.45 -16.72
CA SER A 289 -17.03 2.99 -16.39
C SER A 289 -17.29 2.86 -14.88
N ALA A 290 -16.25 2.73 -14.06
CA ALA A 290 -16.43 2.67 -12.62
C ALA A 290 -16.78 4.07 -12.06
N PRO A 291 -17.63 4.14 -11.02
CA PRO A 291 -17.92 5.39 -10.30
C PRO A 291 -16.65 6.10 -9.83
N SER A 292 -16.61 7.42 -9.95
CA SER A 292 -15.52 8.24 -9.40
C SER A 292 -15.72 8.55 -7.91
N GLY A 293 -14.62 8.87 -7.26
CA GLY A 293 -14.57 9.28 -5.87
C GLY A 293 -14.43 8.11 -4.90
N ARG A 294 -14.07 8.47 -3.67
CA ARG A 294 -14.05 7.51 -2.57
C ARG A 294 -15.44 7.40 -1.99
N ARG A 295 -15.97 6.18 -1.88
CA ARG A 295 -17.23 5.90 -1.21
C ARG A 295 -16.98 5.32 0.18
N VAL A 296 -17.89 5.64 1.10
CA VAL A 296 -17.98 5.03 2.43
C VAL A 296 -19.06 3.95 2.41
N PHE A 297 -18.71 2.77 2.90
CA PHE A 297 -19.62 1.65 3.12
C PHE A 297 -19.78 1.45 4.63
N GLU A 298 -21.01 1.16 5.06
CA GLU A 298 -21.38 0.94 6.47
C GLU A 298 -22.30 -0.28 6.61
#